data_AF-A0A1J3GGC5-F1
#
_entry.id   AF-A0A1J3GGC5-F1
#
_cell.length_a   1.000
_cell.length_b   1.000
_cell.length_c   1.000
_cell.angle_alpha   90.00
_cell.angle_beta   90.00
_cell.angle_gamma   90.00
#
_symmetry.space_group_name_H-M   'P 1'
#
loop_
_entity.id
_entity.type
_entity.pdbx_description
1 polymer ?
#
loop_
_entity_poly.entity_id
_entity_poly.type
_entity_poly.pdbx_seq_one_letter_code
_entity_poly.pdbx_strand_id
1 'polypeptide(L)'
;SHERRELPSEEEKKDLERQLKAINKPALKSFKTKHGEIYDCVDIHKQLAFDHHLLKNHSIQLKPTTVPEWITYKNISQKVSPLQLLKKGISCPDGTVIVKRTTMQDLLQA
;
A
#
# COMPACT_ATOMS: atom_id res chain seq x y z
N SER A 1 -25.20 8.59 -23.13
CA SER A 1 -24.53 9.88 -22.89
C SER A 1 -23.11 9.59 -22.48
N HIS A 2 -22.14 9.75 -23.38
CA HIS A 2 -20.73 9.74 -22.98
C HIS A 2 -20.46 11.04 -22.26
N GLU A 3 -20.39 11.00 -20.94
CA GLU A 3 -19.94 12.13 -20.14
C GLU A 3 -18.53 12.46 -20.60
N ARG A 4 -18.39 13.61 -21.26
CA ARG A 4 -17.12 14.08 -21.80
C ARG A 4 -16.29 14.48 -20.58
N ARG A 5 -15.47 13.56 -20.06
CA ARG A 5 -14.55 13.88 -18.96
C ARG A 5 -13.64 15.01 -19.43
N GLU A 6 -13.77 16.17 -18.79
CA GLU A 6 -12.92 17.32 -19.07
C GLU A 6 -11.47 16.96 -18.73
N LEU A 7 -10.56 17.31 -19.63
CA LEU A 7 -9.13 17.15 -19.38
C LEU A 7 -8.77 18.08 -18.20
N PRO A 8 -8.05 17.58 -17.18
CA PRO A 8 -7.62 18.43 -16.08
C PRO A 8 -6.82 19.61 -16.62
N SER A 9 -7.06 20.80 -16.10
CA SER A 9 -6.20 21.96 -16.33
C SER A 9 -4.77 21.66 -15.85
N GLU A 10 -3.80 22.42 -16.36
CA GLU A 10 -2.39 22.27 -15.93
C GLU A 10 -2.21 22.50 -14.41
N GLU A 11 -3.07 23.35 -13.82
CA GLU A 11 -3.04 23.64 -12.39
C GLU A 11 -3.59 22.48 -11.56
N GLU A 12 -4.69 21.87 -12.00
CA GLU A 12 -5.23 20.63 -11.39
C GLU A 12 -4.24 19.47 -11.52
N LYS A 13 -3.60 19.32 -12.68
CA LYS A 13 -2.57 18.29 -12.88
C LYS A 13 -1.41 18.46 -11.90
N LYS A 14 -0.96 19.69 -11.67
CA LYS A 14 0.09 20.00 -10.70
C LYS A 14 -0.34 19.71 -9.26
N ASP A 15 -1.59 19.98 -8.91
CA ASP A 15 -2.12 19.62 -7.59
C ASP A 15 -2.19 18.10 -7.41
N LEU A 16 -2.71 17.39 -8.40
CA LEU A 16 -2.74 15.93 -8.44
C LEU A 16 -1.33 15.33 -8.31
N GLU A 17 -0.32 15.89 -8.99
CA GLU A 17 1.08 15.46 -8.84
C GLU A 17 1.60 15.66 -7.41
N ARG A 18 1.24 16.77 -6.75
CA ARG A 18 1.59 17.00 -5.33
C ARG A 18 0.91 15.99 -4.43
N GLN A 19 -0.37 15.71 -4.66
CA GLN A 19 -1.11 14.69 -3.91
C GLN A 19 -0.50 13.30 -4.07
N LEU A 20 -0.16 12.90 -5.31
CA LEU A 20 0.54 11.64 -5.55
C LEU A 20 1.85 11.53 -4.77
N LYS A 21 2.62 12.61 -4.73
CA LYS A 21 3.89 12.64 -4.01
C LYS A 21 3.70 12.54 -2.48
N ALA A 22 2.59 13.05 -1.95
CA ALA A 22 2.25 12.93 -0.54
C ALA A 22 1.81 11.50 -0.17
N ILE A 23 1.00 10.88 -1.03
CA ILE A 23 0.45 9.52 -0.87
C ILE A 23 1.55 8.46 -1.06
N ASN A 24 2.30 8.55 -2.16
CA ASN A 24 3.32 7.57 -2.50
C ASN A 24 4.63 7.87 -1.77
N LYS A 25 4.90 7.07 -0.75
CA LYS A 25 6.12 7.14 0.04
C LYS A 25 7.33 6.60 -0.73
N PRO A 26 8.56 7.04 -0.39
CA PRO A 26 9.76 6.51 -1.03
C PRO A 26 9.84 4.98 -0.91
N ALA A 27 9.95 4.31 -2.06
CA ALA A 27 10.03 2.87 -2.15
C ALA A 27 11.47 2.40 -1.97
N LEU A 28 11.68 1.39 -1.13
CA LEU A 28 12.95 0.68 -0.99
C LEU A 28 13.16 -0.33 -2.13
N LYS A 29 12.05 -0.90 -2.63
CA LYS A 29 12.01 -1.84 -3.75
C LYS A 29 10.64 -1.74 -4.41
N SER A 30 10.59 -1.91 -5.73
CA SER A 30 9.35 -1.87 -6.51
C SER A 30 9.21 -3.11 -7.37
N PHE A 31 7.97 -3.55 -7.56
CA PHE A 31 7.60 -4.69 -8.40
C PHE A 31 6.51 -4.26 -9.37
N LYS A 32 6.71 -4.56 -10.66
CA LYS A 32 5.71 -4.29 -11.69
C LYS A 32 5.03 -5.60 -12.09
N THR A 33 3.71 -5.65 -12.04
CA THR A 33 2.95 -6.81 -12.52
C THR A 33 2.87 -6.81 -14.05
N LYS A 34 2.48 -7.94 -14.64
CA LYS A 34 2.21 -8.05 -16.09
C LYS A 34 1.18 -7.03 -16.59
N HIS A 35 0.32 -6.52 -15.70
CA HIS A 35 -0.77 -5.60 -16.02
C HIS A 35 -0.37 -4.13 -15.80
N GLY A 36 0.89 -3.87 -15.45
CA GLY A 36 1.42 -2.52 -15.27
C GLY A 36 1.24 -1.94 -13.87
N GLU A 37 0.55 -2.64 -12.96
CA GLU A 37 0.45 -2.22 -11.56
C GLU A 37 1.81 -2.26 -10.88
N ILE A 38 2.09 -1.29 -10.02
CA ILE A 38 3.34 -1.20 -9.26
C ILE A 38 3.05 -1.41 -7.77
N TYR A 39 3.83 -2.26 -7.15
CA TYR A 39 3.82 -2.54 -5.73
C TYR A 39 5.17 -2.15 -5.13
N ASP A 40 5.15 -1.37 -4.07
CA ASP A 40 6.33 -0.84 -3.40
C ASP A 40 6.52 -1.46 -2.03
N CYS A 41 7.78 -1.79 -1.69
CA CYS A 41 8.19 -1.99 -0.31
C CYS A 41 8.46 -0.63 0.31
N VAL A 42 7.63 -0.28 1.28
CA VAL A 42 7.76 0.95 2.06
C VAL A 42 8.14 0.57 3.49
N ASP A 43 9.02 1.36 4.10
CA ASP A 43 9.32 1.28 5.53
C ASP A 43 8.03 1.22 6.35
N ILE A 44 7.92 0.23 7.24
CA ILE A 44 6.71 -0.04 7.99
C ILE A 44 6.29 1.16 8.87
N HIS A 45 7.22 2.01 9.31
CA HIS A 45 6.93 3.20 10.09
C HIS A 45 6.59 4.43 9.24
N LYS A 46 6.77 4.35 7.92
CA LYS A 46 6.49 5.45 6.98
C LYS A 46 5.20 5.26 6.21
N GLN A 47 4.35 4.30 6.59
CA GLN A 47 3.03 4.12 5.99
C GLN A 47 2.22 5.41 6.08
N LEU A 48 1.36 5.65 5.08
CA LEU A 48 0.52 6.85 5.00
C LEU A 48 -0.34 7.05 6.25
N ALA A 49 -0.79 5.97 6.90
CA ALA A 49 -1.56 6.04 8.14
C ALA A 49 -0.83 6.81 9.27
N PHE A 50 0.51 6.75 9.31
CA PHE A 50 1.32 7.41 10.34
C PHE A 50 1.55 8.91 10.09
N ASP A 51 1.13 9.44 8.94
CA ASP A 51 1.06 10.88 8.73
C ASP A 51 -0.03 11.51 9.61
N HIS A 52 -1.02 10.71 10.05
CA HIS A 52 -2.03 11.18 10.97
C HIS A 52 -1.42 11.39 12.37
N HIS A 53 -1.55 12.59 12.91
CA HIS A 53 -0.95 13.02 14.18
C HIS A 53 -1.15 12.03 15.35
N LEU A 54 -2.34 11.43 15.44
CA LEU A 54 -2.67 10.44 16.48
C LEU A 54 -1.91 9.12 16.37
N LEU A 55 -1.36 8.81 15.19
CA LEU A 55 -0.67 7.55 14.90
C LEU A 55 0.85 7.71 14.78
N LYS A 56 1.38 8.95 14.77
CA LYS A 56 2.81 9.23 14.54
C LYS A 56 3.78 8.44 15.43
N ASN A 57 3.37 8.13 16.66
CA ASN A 57 4.17 7.39 17.64
C ASN A 57 3.57 6.01 17.97
N HIS A 58 2.73 5.47 17.09
CA HIS A 58 2.11 4.18 17.30
C HIS A 58 3.15 3.05 17.28
N SER A 59 3.15 2.21 18.31
CA SER A 59 3.98 1.00 18.35
C SER A 59 3.35 -0.09 17.49
N ILE A 60 4.03 -0.46 16.42
CA ILE A 60 3.54 -1.45 15.46
C ILE A 60 3.68 -2.85 16.08
N GLN A 61 2.55 -3.54 16.20
CA GLN A 61 2.53 -4.93 16.64
C GLN A 61 2.92 -5.85 15.48
N LEU A 62 4.12 -6.44 15.56
CA LEU A 62 4.58 -7.43 14.60
C LEU A 62 3.98 -8.80 14.92
N LYS A 63 3.91 -9.66 13.90
CA LYS A 63 3.51 -11.05 14.10
C LYS A 63 4.48 -11.69 15.12
N PRO A 64 3.98 -12.29 16.21
CA PRO A 64 4.85 -12.91 17.20
C PRO A 64 5.58 -14.10 16.57
N THR A 65 6.84 -14.27 16.95
CA THR A 65 7.68 -15.43 16.58
C THR A 65 7.16 -16.72 17.18
N THR A 66 6.43 -16.64 18.31
CA THR A 66 5.85 -17.78 19.00
C THR A 66 4.38 -17.50 19.26
N VAL A 67 3.50 -18.38 18.77
CA VAL A 67 2.07 -18.35 19.07
C VAL A 67 1.81 -19.47 20.09
N PRO A 68 1.27 -19.18 21.28
CA PRO A 68 0.89 -20.20 22.25
C PRO A 68 -0.07 -21.24 21.63
N GLU A 69 0.17 -22.52 21.91
CA GLU A 69 -0.56 -23.66 21.31
C GLU A 69 -2.08 -23.55 21.39
N TRP A 70 -2.62 -22.99 22.47
CA TRP A 70 -4.06 -22.84 22.69
C TRP A 70 -4.76 -21.88 21.70
N ILE A 71 -4.00 -20.98 21.05
CA ILE A 71 -4.53 -20.02 20.05
C ILE A 71 -4.66 -20.70 18.67
N THR A 72 -3.81 -21.68 18.37
CA THR A 72 -3.73 -22.37 17.08
C THR A 72 -5.00 -23.17 16.74
N TYR A 73 -5.73 -23.65 17.76
CA TYR A 73 -6.93 -24.47 17.57
C TYR A 73 -8.17 -23.69 17.12
N LYS A 74 -8.21 -22.35 17.22
CA LYS A 74 -9.48 -21.60 17.14
C LYS A 74 -9.77 -20.79 15.89
N ASN A 75 -8.86 -20.59 14.93
CA ASN A 75 -9.23 -19.78 13.74
C ASN A 75 -8.35 -20.05 12.52
N ILE A 76 -8.88 -20.79 11.53
CA ILE A 76 -8.46 -20.66 10.13
C ILE A 76 -9.60 -19.98 9.37
N SER A 77 -9.89 -18.72 9.72
CA SER A 77 -10.58 -17.85 8.78
C SER A 77 -9.56 -17.47 7.71
N GLN A 78 -9.67 -18.08 6.53
CA GLN A 78 -8.91 -17.75 5.33
C GLN A 78 -9.28 -16.34 4.86
N LYS A 79 -8.84 -15.31 5.58
CA LYS A 79 -8.89 -13.93 5.09
C LYS A 79 -7.86 -13.79 3.99
N VAL A 80 -8.29 -13.15 2.90
CA VAL A 80 -7.59 -12.96 1.62
C VAL A 80 -6.09 -12.78 1.84
N SER A 81 -5.32 -13.77 1.41
CA SER A 81 -4.00 -13.99 1.96
C SER A 81 -2.93 -13.17 1.23
N PRO A 82 -1.99 -12.54 1.97
CA PRO A 82 -0.69 -12.10 1.45
C PRO A 82 0.00 -13.15 0.56
N LEU A 83 -0.37 -14.43 0.72
CA LEU A 83 0.04 -15.57 -0.09
C LEU A 83 -0.14 -15.37 -1.60
N GLN A 84 -1.12 -14.57 -2.09
CA GLN A 84 -1.25 -14.36 -3.54
C GLN A 84 -0.09 -13.55 -4.13
N LEU A 85 0.42 -12.56 -3.39
CA LEU A 85 1.59 -11.77 -3.81
C LEU A 85 2.88 -12.59 -3.66
N LEU A 86 3.00 -13.36 -2.57
CA LEU A 86 4.08 -14.34 -2.39
C LEU A 86 4.11 -15.38 -3.52
N LYS A 87 2.96 -15.91 -3.95
CA LYS A 87 2.85 -16.82 -5.11
C LYS A 87 3.30 -16.18 -6.43
N LYS A 88 3.23 -14.84 -6.54
CA LYS A 88 3.76 -14.07 -7.68
C LYS A 88 5.24 -13.69 -7.52
N GLY A 89 5.92 -14.18 -6.48
CA GLY A 89 7.32 -13.85 -6.19
C GLY A 89 7.55 -12.45 -5.63
N ILE A 90 6.48 -11.78 -5.16
CA ILE A 90 6.56 -10.45 -4.58
C ILE A 90 6.72 -10.60 -3.07
N SER A 91 7.90 -10.23 -2.57
CA SER A 91 8.21 -10.19 -1.14
C SER A 91 9.03 -8.95 -0.81
N CYS A 92 8.82 -8.43 0.39
CA CYS A 92 9.54 -7.28 0.91
C CYS A 92 10.46 -7.72 2.06
N PRO A 93 11.61 -7.03 2.25
CA PRO A 93 12.49 -7.31 3.38
C PRO A 93 11.79 -7.02 4.72
N ASP A 94 12.31 -7.60 5.80
CA ASP A 94 11.80 -7.35 7.14
C ASP A 94 11.83 -5.84 7.48
N GLY A 95 10.85 -5.40 8.27
CA GLY A 95 10.67 -3.98 8.59
C GLY A 95 10.03 -3.15 7.47
N THR A 96 9.51 -3.80 6.42
CA THR A 96 8.81 -3.10 5.33
C THR A 96 7.47 -3.78 4.99
N VAL A 97 6.59 -3.04 4.33
CA VAL A 97 5.28 -3.51 3.89
C VAL A 97 5.09 -3.31 2.40
N ILE A 98 4.36 -4.23 1.77
CA ILE A 98 3.94 -4.08 0.37
C ILE A 98 2.77 -3.10 0.31
N VAL A 99 2.90 -2.05 -0.49
CA VAL A 99 1.87 -1.04 -0.76
C VAL A 99 1.66 -0.95 -2.28
N LYS A 100 0.40 -0.97 -2.75
CA LYS A 100 0.11 -0.68 -4.16
C LYS A 100 0.33 0.81 -4.41
N ARG A 101 1.14 1.17 -5.40
CA ARG A 101 1.40 2.56 -5.77
C ARG A 101 0.13 3.18 -6.38
N THR A 102 -0.26 4.33 -5.86
CA THR A 102 -1.36 5.13 -6.40
C THR A 102 -0.92 5.81 -7.69
N THR A 103 -1.77 5.79 -8.71
CA THR A 103 -1.55 6.45 -10.00
C THR A 103 -2.48 7.65 -10.17
N MET A 104 -2.21 8.49 -11.17
CA MET A 104 -3.10 9.60 -11.51
C MET A 104 -4.52 9.13 -11.83
N GLN A 105 -4.63 7.99 -12.51
CA GLN A 105 -5.92 7.42 -12.84
C GLN A 105 -6.68 6.99 -11.59
N ASP A 106 -6.00 6.48 -10.56
CA ASP A 106 -6.63 6.11 -9.30
C ASP A 106 -7.18 7.35 -8.56
N LEU A 107 -6.47 8.48 -8.61
CA LEU A 107 -6.96 9.75 -8.03
C LEU A 107 -8.14 10.34 -8.79
N LEU A 108 -8.15 10.24 -10.12
CA LEU A 108 -9.25 10.72 -10.95
C LEU A 108 -10.53 9.87 -10.84
N GLN A 109 -10.44 8.68 -10.25
CA GLN A 109 -11.56 7.76 -10.05
C GLN A 109 -12.03 7.70 -8.58
N ALA A 110 -11.39 8.46 -7.70
CA ALA A 110 -11.66 8.48 -6.25
C ALA A 110 -12.95 9.23 -5.90
#